data_AF-A0A6V7RUG5-F1
#
_entry.id   AF-A0A6V7RUG5-F1
#
_cell.length_a   1.000
_cell.length_b   1.000
_cell.length_c   1.000
_cell.angle_alpha   90.00
_cell.angle_beta   90.00
_cell.angle_gamma   90.00
#
_symmetry.space_group_name_H-M   'P 1'
#
loop_
_entity.id
_entity.type
_entity.pdbx_description
1 polymer ?
#
loop_
_entity_poly.entity_id
_entity_poly.type
_entity_poly.pdbx_seq_one_letter_code
_entity_poly.pdbx_strand_id
1 'polypeptide(L)'
;MIWDPEHVIISIIGSAISSKTKTTRKIVRVYNPNLVMILQRYKKGSGSTQKYFYALTAKVDISKDKTIIAMTSVNVDDGNPSNKEYKNTIVESANPFKTGIDPEKDIKQGGLKKVFVNIAGYLIENIKNHIHITYIESINEHDST
;
A
#
# COMPACT_ATOMS: atom_id res chain seq x y z
N MET A 1 -19.64 12.26 10.67
CA MET A 1 -18.94 12.68 9.43
C MET A 1 -18.87 11.44 8.54
N ILE A 2 -19.66 11.39 7.47
CA ILE A 2 -19.71 10.26 6.54
C ILE A 2 -18.48 10.37 5.64
N TRP A 3 -17.63 9.35 5.65
CA TRP A 3 -16.41 9.30 4.86
C TRP A 3 -16.76 9.07 3.38
N ASP A 4 -16.21 9.92 2.49
CA ASP A 4 -16.39 9.84 1.05
C ASP A 4 -15.09 9.38 0.37
N PRO A 5 -15.03 8.14 -0.17
CA PRO A 5 -13.84 7.61 -0.85
C PRO A 5 -13.53 8.28 -2.18
N GLU A 6 -14.50 8.87 -2.86
CA GLU A 6 -14.35 9.38 -4.24
C GLU A 6 -13.56 10.69 -4.28
N HIS A 7 -13.51 11.42 -3.15
CA HIS A 7 -12.85 12.71 -3.04
C HIS A 7 -11.47 12.67 -2.36
N VAL A 8 -10.95 11.47 -2.07
CA VAL A 8 -9.68 11.29 -1.36
C VAL A 8 -8.52 11.11 -2.36
N ILE A 9 -7.96 12.23 -2.82
CA ILE A 9 -6.62 12.25 -3.43
C ILE A 9 -5.60 12.18 -2.29
N ILE A 10 -5.23 10.98 -1.84
CA ILE A 10 -4.02 10.81 -1.00
C ILE A 10 -2.81 10.93 -1.92
N SER A 11 -2.46 12.16 -2.28
CA SER A 11 -1.10 12.48 -2.68
C SER A 11 -0.29 12.65 -1.41
N ILE A 12 0.33 11.58 -0.91
CA ILE A 12 1.48 11.79 -0.01
C ILE A 12 2.61 12.31 -0.89
N ILE A 13 2.71 13.63 -0.97
CA ILE A 13 3.87 14.31 -1.52
C ILE A 13 4.95 14.19 -0.45
N GLY A 14 5.98 13.40 -0.76
CA GLY A 14 7.19 13.30 0.07
C GLY A 14 7.08 12.26 1.17
N SER A 15 7.65 11.07 0.91
CA SER A 15 8.48 10.50 1.96
C SER A 15 9.68 11.44 2.12
N ALA A 16 9.94 11.91 3.34
CA ALA A 16 11.17 12.65 3.65
C ALA A 16 12.45 11.81 3.44
N ILE A 17 12.34 10.59 2.90
CA ILE A 17 13.44 9.66 2.62
C ILE A 17 13.85 9.66 1.13
N SER A 18 13.11 10.30 0.21
CA SER A 18 13.61 10.48 -1.16
C SER A 18 12.92 11.61 -1.92
N SER A 19 13.62 12.72 -2.10
CA SER A 19 13.20 13.86 -2.94
C SER A 19 13.14 13.55 -4.45
N LYS A 20 13.30 12.28 -4.88
CA LYS A 20 13.42 11.91 -6.30
C LYS A 20 12.36 10.93 -6.82
N THR A 21 11.54 10.30 -5.97
CA THR A 21 10.53 9.33 -6.40
C THR A 21 9.12 9.86 -6.15
N LYS A 22 8.44 10.27 -7.22
CA LYS A 22 7.01 10.60 -7.13
C LYS A 22 6.24 9.29 -6.96
N THR A 23 5.34 9.23 -5.99
CA THR A 23 4.49 8.06 -5.72
C THR A 23 3.04 8.45 -5.96
N THR A 24 2.26 7.58 -6.60
CA THR A 24 0.80 7.77 -6.75
C THR A 24 0.08 6.66 -6.01
N ARG A 25 -0.94 7.02 -5.22
CA ARG A 25 -1.82 6.06 -4.54
C ARG A 25 -3.25 6.24 -5.03
N LYS A 26 -3.95 5.12 -5.20
CA LYS A 26 -5.36 5.06 -5.61
C LYS A 26 -6.08 4.05 -4.71
N ILE A 27 -7.27 4.40 -4.23
CA ILE A 27 -8.15 3.43 -3.59
C ILE A 27 -8.80 2.61 -4.71
N VAL A 28 -8.58 1.29 -4.70
CA VAL A 28 -9.11 0.38 -5.72
C VAL A 28 -10.30 -0.42 -5.22
N ARG A 29 -10.50 -0.49 -3.90
CA ARG A 29 -11.70 -1.05 -3.28
C ARG A 29 -11.91 -0.48 -1.89
N VAL A 30 -13.17 -0.26 -1.53
CA VAL A 30 -13.60 0.05 -0.16
C VAL A 30 -14.30 -1.17 0.40
N TYR A 31 -13.90 -1.63 1.58
CA TYR A 31 -14.63 -2.68 2.31
C TYR A 31 -15.51 -2.06 3.40
N ASN A 32 -14.97 -1.08 4.12
CA ASN A 32 -15.69 -0.28 5.11
C ASN A 32 -14.90 1.03 5.39
N PRO A 33 -15.41 1.96 6.23
CA PRO A 33 -14.74 3.24 6.49
C PRO A 33 -13.31 3.14 7.07
N ASN A 34 -12.94 2.00 7.65
CA ASN A 34 -11.64 1.77 8.27
C ASN A 34 -10.79 0.75 7.50
N LEU A 35 -11.27 0.19 6.39
CA LEU A 35 -10.58 -0.84 5.63
C LEU A 35 -10.78 -0.64 4.12
N VAL A 36 -9.67 -0.37 3.44
CA VAL A 36 -9.63 -0.17 2.00
C VAL A 36 -8.52 -1.03 1.37
N MET A 37 -8.60 -1.23 0.07
CA MET A 37 -7.47 -1.70 -0.74
C MET A 37 -6.93 -0.53 -1.55
N ILE A 38 -5.62 -0.37 -1.53
CA ILE A 38 -4.92 0.65 -2.31
C ILE A 38 -4.05 0.00 -3.39
N LEU A 39 -3.93 0.70 -4.51
CA LEU A 39 -2.85 0.55 -5.49
C LEU A 39 -1.85 1.67 -5.24
N GLN A 40 -0.59 1.31 -4.99
CA GLN A 40 0.52 2.26 -4.95
C GLN A 40 1.46 2.01 -6.12
N ARG A 41 1.79 3.09 -6.86
CA ARG A 41 2.75 3.06 -7.97
C ARG A 41 3.93 3.98 -7.67
N TYR A 42 5.14 3.51 -7.91
CA TYR A 42 6.37 4.28 -7.82
C TYR A 42 6.71 4.81 -9.22
N LYS A 43 6.86 6.13 -9.35
CA LYS A 43 7.28 6.72 -10.63
C LYS A 43 8.73 6.34 -10.94
N LYS A 44 8.97 6.19 -12.24
CA LYS A 44 10.29 5.92 -12.83
C LYS A 44 11.27 7.02 -12.45
N GLY A 45 12.37 6.67 -11.81
CA GLY A 45 13.59 7.48 -11.81
C GLY A 45 14.34 7.28 -13.13
N SER A 46 15.37 8.08 -13.42
CA SER A 46 16.22 7.84 -14.59
C SER A 46 16.82 6.43 -14.53
N GLY A 47 16.42 5.54 -15.46
CA GLY A 47 16.97 4.20 -15.61
C GLY A 47 16.27 3.05 -14.82
N SER A 48 15.25 3.30 -13.99
CA SER A 48 14.61 2.23 -13.20
C SER A 48 13.27 1.74 -13.78
N THR A 49 12.94 0.47 -13.55
CA THR A 49 11.60 -0.08 -13.85
C THR A 49 10.60 0.46 -12.83
N GLN A 50 9.44 0.92 -13.30
CA GLN A 50 8.36 1.35 -12.41
C GLN A 50 7.87 0.16 -11.59
N LYS A 51 7.62 0.40 -10.31
CA LYS A 51 7.13 -0.63 -9.37
C LYS A 51 5.69 -0.32 -8.97
N TYR A 52 4.92 -1.34 -8.63
CA TYR A 52 3.60 -1.18 -8.05
C TYR A 52 3.29 -2.28 -7.05
N PHE A 53 2.37 -2.01 -6.12
CA PHE A 53 1.82 -3.03 -5.24
C PHE A 53 0.36 -2.73 -4.90
N TYR A 54 -0.35 -3.79 -4.51
CA TYR A 54 -1.63 -3.70 -3.84
C TYR A 54 -1.46 -4.01 -2.36
N ALA A 55 -2.20 -3.31 -1.51
CA ALA A 55 -2.24 -3.59 -0.08
C ALA A 55 -3.64 -3.35 0.49
N LEU A 56 -4.06 -4.23 1.40
CA LEU A 56 -5.09 -3.86 2.36
C LEU A 56 -4.52 -2.82 3.30
N THR A 57 -5.28 -1.78 3.58
CA THR A 57 -4.93 -0.70 4.51
C THR A 57 -6.05 -0.54 5.51
N ALA A 58 -5.72 -0.72 6.78
CA ALA A 58 -6.64 -0.62 7.89
C ALA A 58 -6.28 0.57 8.79
N LYS A 59 -7.29 1.32 9.23
CA LYS A 59 -7.17 2.32 10.29
C LYS A 59 -7.76 1.73 11.57
N VAL A 60 -7.02 1.77 12.66
CA VAL A 60 -7.45 1.30 13.99
C VAL A 60 -7.15 2.39 15.01
N ASP A 61 -8.20 2.90 15.65
CA ASP A 61 -8.04 3.81 16.78
C ASP A 61 -7.88 2.98 18.06
N ILE A 62 -6.68 3.02 18.65
CA ILE A 62 -6.33 2.28 19.88
C ILE A 62 -6.82 3.03 21.11
N SER A 63 -6.78 4.35 21.06
CA SER A 63 -7.38 5.25 22.05
C SER A 63 -7.71 6.59 21.38
N LYS A 64 -8.30 7.52 22.13
CA LYS A 64 -8.55 8.89 21.65
C LYS A 64 -7.30 9.58 21.08
N ASP A 65 -6.12 9.24 21.61
CA ASP A 65 -4.86 9.88 21.31
C ASP A 65 -3.89 8.97 20.55
N LYS A 66 -4.33 7.77 20.14
CA LYS A 66 -3.47 6.78 19.48
C LYS A 66 -4.20 6.08 18.34
N THR A 67 -3.66 6.21 17.14
CA THR A 67 -4.17 5.57 15.92
C THR A 67 -3.07 4.80 15.22
N ILE A 68 -3.40 3.62 14.72
CA ILE A 68 -2.54 2.83 13.84
C ILE A 68 -3.15 2.82 12.45
N ILE A 69 -2.32 3.06 11.44
CA ILE A 69 -2.64 2.74 10.05
C ILE A 69 -1.72 1.60 9.65
N ALA A 70 -2.27 0.41 9.44
CA ALA A 70 -1.50 -0.78 9.06
C ALA A 70 -1.83 -1.17 7.62
N MET A 71 -0.82 -1.62 6.88
CA MET A 71 -0.98 -2.03 5.50
C MET A 71 -0.14 -3.27 5.19
N THR A 72 -0.72 -4.17 4.39
CA THR A 72 -0.09 -5.43 4.00
C THR A 72 -0.59 -5.88 2.62
N SER A 73 0.31 -6.45 1.82
CA SER A 73 -0.06 -7.04 0.53
C SER A 73 -0.85 -8.32 0.70
N VAL A 74 -1.74 -8.56 -0.25
CA VAL A 74 -2.58 -9.75 -0.33
C VAL A 74 -2.51 -10.35 -1.73
N ASN A 75 -3.09 -11.54 -1.90
CA ASN A 75 -3.14 -12.20 -3.20
C ASN A 75 -4.17 -11.51 -4.10
N VAL A 76 -3.69 -10.63 -4.98
CA VAL A 76 -4.51 -9.92 -5.96
C VAL A 76 -4.31 -10.52 -7.34
N ASP A 77 -5.41 -10.99 -7.93
CA ASP A 77 -5.50 -11.28 -9.36
C ASP A 77 -5.74 -9.97 -10.12
N ASP A 78 -4.67 -9.49 -10.73
CA ASP A 78 -4.60 -8.27 -11.53
C ASP A 78 -4.25 -8.58 -12.99
N GLY A 79 -4.42 -9.82 -13.45
CA GLY A 79 -4.09 -10.23 -14.82
C GLY A 79 -2.63 -9.96 -15.24
N ASN A 80 -1.74 -9.63 -14.29
CA ASN A 80 -0.34 -9.42 -14.56
C ASN A 80 0.32 -10.78 -14.86
N PRO A 81 1.12 -10.90 -15.94
CA PRO A 81 1.61 -12.20 -16.42
C PRO A 81 2.62 -12.90 -15.49
N SER A 82 3.11 -12.24 -14.43
CA SER A 82 4.01 -12.84 -13.45
C SER A 82 3.32 -13.94 -12.66
N ASN A 83 3.90 -15.14 -12.67
CA ASN A 83 3.49 -16.31 -11.88
C ASN A 83 4.11 -16.35 -10.46
N LYS A 84 4.75 -15.26 -10.02
CA LYS A 84 5.36 -15.18 -8.68
C LYS A 84 4.28 -15.24 -7.59
N GLU A 85 4.26 -16.35 -6.85
CA GLU A 85 3.48 -16.48 -5.63
C GLU A 85 4.14 -15.66 -4.50
N TYR A 86 3.32 -14.92 -3.77
CA TYR A 86 3.75 -14.18 -2.59
C TYR A 86 3.13 -14.81 -1.35
N LYS A 87 3.98 -15.07 -0.35
CA LYS A 87 3.56 -15.49 0.98
C LYS A 87 4.15 -14.53 1.99
N ASN A 88 3.28 -13.88 2.75
CA ASN A 88 3.68 -13.01 3.83
C ASN A 88 4.05 -13.83 5.07
N THR A 89 5.25 -13.61 5.60
CA THR A 89 5.78 -14.27 6.81
C THR A 89 5.60 -13.45 8.08
N ILE A 90 5.24 -12.16 7.96
CA ILE A 90 5.01 -11.27 9.10
C ILE A 90 3.52 -11.22 9.44
N VAL A 91 2.68 -11.03 8.41
CA VAL A 91 1.22 -10.99 8.55
C VAL A 91 0.62 -12.22 7.89
N GLU A 92 0.88 -13.39 8.47
CA GLU A 92 0.49 -14.68 7.87
C GLU A 92 -1.03 -14.81 7.68
N SER A 93 -1.82 -14.14 8.53
CA SER A 93 -3.28 -14.09 8.45
C SER A 93 -3.81 -13.42 7.18
N ALA A 94 -2.96 -12.67 6.45
CA ALA A 94 -3.32 -12.05 5.18
C ALA A 94 -3.22 -13.01 3.99
N ASN A 95 -2.46 -14.11 4.10
CA ASN A 95 -2.22 -15.08 3.03
C ASN A 95 -3.50 -15.73 2.44
N PRO A 96 -4.52 -16.13 3.23
CA PRO A 96 -5.74 -16.71 2.67
C PRO A 96 -6.59 -15.68 1.89
N PHE A 97 -6.34 -14.38 2.06
CA PHE A 97 -7.12 -13.34 1.39
C PHE A 97 -6.78 -13.29 -0.11
N LYS A 98 -7.78 -13.59 -0.95
CA LYS A 98 -7.69 -13.52 -2.41
C LYS A 98 -8.75 -12.59 -2.97
N THR A 99 -8.38 -11.76 -3.94
CA THR A 99 -9.35 -10.88 -4.62
C THR A 99 -8.94 -10.58 -6.06
N GLY A 100 -9.91 -10.41 -6.95
CA GLY A 100 -9.70 -9.87 -8.29
C GLY A 100 -9.89 -8.36 -8.33
N ILE A 101 -9.09 -7.65 -9.10
CA ILE A 101 -9.23 -6.22 -9.41
C ILE A 101 -9.32 -6.08 -10.94
N ASP A 102 -9.94 -5.01 -11.45
CA ASP A 102 -9.77 -4.60 -12.85
C ASP A 102 -8.57 -3.63 -12.97
N PRO A 103 -7.42 -4.09 -13.50
CA PRO A 103 -6.20 -3.29 -13.53
C PRO A 103 -6.13 -2.31 -14.69
N GLU A 104 -5.27 -1.32 -14.52
CA GLU A 104 -4.85 -0.42 -15.58
C GLU A 104 -4.10 -1.19 -16.70
N LYS A 105 -4.20 -0.71 -17.94
CA LYS A 105 -3.71 -1.42 -19.13
C LYS A 105 -2.22 -1.78 -19.07
N ASP A 106 -1.41 -0.90 -18.49
CA ASP A 106 0.03 -1.09 -18.34
C ASP A 106 0.40 -2.16 -17.31
N ILE A 107 -0.41 -2.34 -16.25
CA ILE A 107 -0.30 -3.46 -15.32
C ILE A 107 -0.64 -4.77 -16.03
N LYS A 108 -1.76 -4.82 -16.77
CA LYS A 108 -2.16 -6.02 -17.55
C LYS A 108 -1.10 -6.45 -18.55
N GLN A 109 -0.38 -5.48 -19.14
CA GLN A 109 0.69 -5.73 -20.10
C GLN A 109 2.03 -6.11 -19.45
N GLY A 110 2.13 -6.13 -18.11
CA GLY A 110 3.38 -6.41 -17.41
C GLY A 110 4.43 -5.29 -17.50
N GLY A 111 4.01 -4.06 -17.84
CA GLY A 111 4.91 -2.91 -18.00
C GLY A 111 5.49 -2.37 -16.69
N LEU A 112 4.99 -2.85 -15.55
CA LEU A 112 5.42 -2.45 -14.21
C LEU A 112 5.84 -3.69 -13.41
N LYS A 113 6.86 -3.57 -12.56
CA LYS A 113 7.28 -4.63 -11.63
C LYS A 113 6.35 -4.68 -10.42
N LYS A 114 5.64 -5.79 -10.22
CA LYS A 114 4.86 -6.05 -9.00
C LYS A 114 5.82 -6.28 -7.83
N VAL A 115 5.62 -5.58 -6.72
CA VAL A 115 6.31 -5.78 -5.44
C VAL A 115 5.29 -6.03 -4.33
N PHE A 116 5.74 -6.52 -3.18
CA PHE A 116 4.85 -6.89 -2.09
C PHE A 116 5.30 -6.26 -0.76
N VAL A 117 4.34 -5.76 0.01
CA VAL A 117 4.56 -5.19 1.33
C VAL A 117 4.21 -6.25 2.37
N ASN A 118 5.19 -6.68 3.16
CA ASN A 118 4.94 -7.60 4.27
C ASN A 118 4.14 -6.89 5.37
N ILE A 119 4.65 -5.74 5.81
CA ILE A 119 3.95 -4.83 6.70
C ILE A 119 4.46 -3.43 6.40
N ALA A 120 3.57 -2.46 6.35
CA ALA A 120 3.93 -1.06 6.45
C ALA A 120 2.86 -0.33 7.23
N GLY A 121 3.16 0.86 7.73
CA GLY A 121 2.16 1.61 8.46
C GLY A 121 2.71 2.74 9.31
N TYR A 122 1.78 3.39 9.99
CA TYR A 122 2.03 4.51 10.87
C TYR A 122 1.42 4.24 12.24
N LEU A 123 2.18 4.50 13.29
CA LEU A 123 1.65 4.74 14.62
C LEU A 123 1.62 6.26 14.82
N ILE A 124 0.43 6.80 15.05
CA ILE A 124 0.17 8.23 15.24
C ILE A 124 -0.27 8.43 16.69
N GLU A 125 0.48 9.21 17.44
CA GLU A 125 0.25 9.47 18.87
C GLU A 125 0.14 10.97 19.13
N ASN A 126 -0.91 11.38 19.85
CA ASN A 126 -1.06 12.74 20.36
C ASN A 126 -0.61 12.79 21.82
N ILE A 127 0.51 13.48 22.10
CA ILE A 127 1.10 13.56 23.43
C ILE A 127 1.26 15.03 23.80
N LYS A 128 0.51 15.49 24.82
CA LYS A 128 0.64 16.84 25.41
C LYS A 128 0.75 17.94 24.33
N ASN A 129 -0.12 17.88 23.31
CA ASN A 129 -0.23 18.79 22.16
C ASN A 129 0.75 18.57 21.00
N HIS A 130 1.51 17.47 20.98
CA HIS A 130 2.39 17.11 19.88
C HIS A 130 1.89 15.85 19.18
N ILE A 131 2.01 15.82 17.85
CA ILE A 131 1.76 14.62 17.05
C ILE A 131 3.08 13.92 16.81
N HIS A 132 3.23 12.72 17.35
CA HIS A 132 4.32 11.81 17.09
C HIS A 132 3.89 10.81 16.03
N ILE A 133 4.70 10.64 14.98
CA ILE A 133 4.43 9.69 13.90
C ILE A 133 5.62 8.75 13.79
N THR A 134 5.38 7.47 14.04
CA THR A 134 6.36 6.40 13.83
C THR A 134 5.98 5.63 12.57
N TYR A 135 6.91 5.51 11.63
CA TYR A 135 6.73 4.74 10.39
C TYR A 135 7.48 3.42 10.47
N ILE A 136 6.85 2.34 10.04
CA ILE A 136 7.46 1.02 9.93
C ILE A 136 7.19 0.49 8.53
N GLU A 137 8.20 -0.12 7.90
CA GLU A 137 8.02 -0.83 6.64
C GLU A 137 8.91 -2.07 6.53
N SER A 138 8.38 -3.09 5.88
CA SER A 138 9.08 -4.28 5.41
C SER A 138 8.51 -4.63 4.03
N ILE A 139 9.34 -4.50 3.01
CA ILE A 139 8.97 -4.72 1.62
C ILE A 139 9.76 -5.91 1.10
N ASN A 140 9.07 -6.83 0.43
CA ASN A 140 9.70 -7.89 -0.32
C ASN A 140 9.91 -7.44 -1.77
N GLU A 141 11.13 -6.99 -2.05
CA GLU A 141 11.59 -6.71 -3.41
C GLU A 141 12.23 -7.98 -3.98
N HIS A 142 11.45 -9.01 -4.31
CA HIS A 142 12.03 -10.14 -5.05
C HIS A 142 12.53 -9.63 -6.41
N ASP A 143 13.84 -9.55 -6.55
CA ASP A 143 14.48 -9.38 -7.85
C ASP A 143 14.14 -10.58 -8.73
N SER A 144 13.68 -10.26 -9.94
CA SER A 144 13.61 -11.23 -11.01
C SER A 144 15.02 -11.33 -11.56
N THR A 145 15.87 -12.14 -10.93
CA THR A 145 17.04 -12.71 -11.62
C THR A 145 16.58 -13.89 -12.44
#